data_AF-A0A6G3MLD4-F1
#
_entry.id   AF-A0A6G3MLD4-F1
#
_cell.length_a   1.000
_cell.length_b   1.000
_cell.length_c   1.000
_cell.angle_alpha   90.00
_cell.angle_beta   90.00
_cell.angle_gamma   90.00
#
_symmetry.space_group_name_H-M   'P 1'
#
loop_
_entity.id
_entity.type
_entity.pdbx_description
1 polymer ?
#
loop_
_entity_poly.entity_id
_entity_poly.type
_entity_poly.pdbx_seq_one_letter_code
_entity_poly.pdbx_strand_id
1 'polypeptide(L)'
;QKLDGMIPLGSFVTIKNIASNKWFGSTNIAIDTDEAKPSMHKLDLSLEIDDNEAFSILSVSKDEVRSLDFVNDCHDALNKIMNNVKNNDFPVSVQKFFLRIINELIRFVVHLEDSSSKEPVQEMIKMKTDRDRQKLLREQGVLDHIFTLLKITFDGTDKIKPLTTFEELALPTN
;
A
#
# COMPACT_ATOMS: atom_id res chain seq x y z
N GLN A 1 -2.31 -6.48 44.17
CA GLN A 1 -1.24 -5.62 43.61
C GLN A 1 -1.49 -5.47 42.13
N LYS A 2 -1.88 -4.27 41.68
CA LYS A 2 -1.92 -3.96 40.24
C LYS A 2 -0.49 -3.60 39.85
N LEU A 3 0.19 -4.46 39.09
CA LEU A 3 1.44 -4.06 38.46
C LEU A 3 1.08 -3.12 37.30
N ASP A 4 0.95 -1.82 37.58
CA ASP A 4 0.98 -0.77 36.54
C ASP A 4 2.44 -0.60 36.05
N GLY A 5 2.98 -1.66 35.47
CA GLY A 5 4.32 -1.68 34.88
C GLY A 5 4.25 -1.46 33.37
N MET A 6 5.27 -0.80 32.81
CA MET A 6 5.46 -0.76 31.37
C MET A 6 5.75 -2.18 30.84
N ILE A 7 5.19 -2.53 29.69
CA ILE A 7 5.46 -3.80 29.02
C ILE A 7 6.74 -3.63 28.17
N PRO A 8 7.79 -4.44 28.38
CA PRO A 8 9.00 -4.39 27.57
C PRO A 8 8.75 -4.72 26.10
N LEU A 9 9.53 -4.11 25.20
CA LEU A 9 9.56 -4.46 23.78
C LEU A 9 10.02 -5.92 23.59
N GLY A 10 9.38 -6.64 22.66
CA GLY A 10 9.68 -8.05 22.41
C GLY A 10 9.11 -9.02 23.43
N SER A 11 8.22 -8.56 24.32
CA SER A 11 7.50 -9.44 25.24
C SER A 11 6.55 -10.37 24.49
N PHE A 12 6.48 -11.61 24.97
CA PHE A 12 5.47 -12.58 24.60
C PHE A 12 4.32 -12.50 25.60
N VAL A 13 3.10 -12.35 25.10
CA VAL A 13 1.90 -12.11 25.91
C VAL A 13 0.76 -13.02 25.49
N THR A 14 -0.14 -13.27 26.42
CA THR A 14 -1.46 -13.83 26.13
C THR A 14 -2.49 -12.71 26.08
N ILE A 15 -3.50 -12.84 25.22
CA ILE A 15 -4.55 -11.84 25.06
C ILE A 15 -5.83 -12.37 25.68
N LYS A 16 -6.44 -11.58 26.57
CA LYS A 16 -7.69 -11.93 27.25
C LYS A 16 -8.80 -10.96 26.89
N ASN A 17 -9.95 -11.49 26.49
CA ASN A 17 -11.18 -10.72 26.41
C ASN A 17 -11.80 -10.58 27.82
N ILE A 18 -11.86 -9.35 28.33
CA ILE A 18 -12.33 -9.06 29.69
C ILE A 18 -13.82 -9.37 29.85
N ALA A 19 -14.65 -9.05 28.84
CA ALA A 19 -16.11 -9.20 28.93
C ALA A 19 -16.57 -10.66 29.00
N SER A 20 -15.95 -11.54 28.20
CA SER A 20 -16.26 -12.97 28.18
C SER A 20 -15.39 -13.80 29.11
N ASN A 21 -14.36 -13.20 29.71
CA ASN A 21 -13.34 -13.86 30.53
C ASN A 21 -12.61 -15.02 29.80
N LYS A 22 -12.46 -14.90 28.48
CA LYS A 22 -11.82 -15.91 27.61
C LYS A 22 -10.49 -15.42 27.05
N TRP A 23 -9.60 -16.35 26.75
CA TRP A 23 -8.28 -16.15 26.16
C TRP A 23 -8.31 -16.41 24.67
N PHE A 24 -7.57 -15.62 23.90
CA PHE A 24 -7.38 -15.88 22.48
C PHE A 24 -6.48 -17.08 22.27
N GLY A 25 -6.88 -17.98 21.38
CA GLY A 25 -6.10 -19.12 20.92
C GLY A 25 -6.05 -19.21 19.40
N SER A 26 -5.04 -19.91 18.88
CA SER A 26 -4.96 -20.23 17.46
C SER A 26 -5.79 -21.47 17.13
N THR A 27 -6.22 -21.60 15.87
CA THR A 27 -6.88 -22.81 15.39
C THR A 27 -6.32 -23.22 14.05
N ASN A 28 -6.42 -24.50 13.71
CA ASN A 28 -6.11 -25.01 12.37
C ASN A 28 -7.34 -24.99 11.45
N ILE A 29 -8.37 -24.21 11.77
CA ILE A 29 -9.58 -24.10 10.95
C ILE A 29 -9.32 -23.06 9.86
N ALA A 30 -9.03 -23.53 8.65
CA ALA A 30 -8.85 -22.68 7.48
C ALA A 30 -10.16 -22.00 7.06
N ILE A 31 -10.05 -20.76 6.54
CA ILE A 31 -11.20 -20.03 5.94
C ILE A 31 -11.13 -19.97 4.43
N ASP A 32 -9.94 -20.16 3.85
CA ASP A 32 -9.65 -20.20 2.42
C ASP A 32 -9.55 -21.64 1.92
N THR A 33 -10.56 -22.46 2.20
CA THR A 33 -10.56 -23.90 1.86
C THR A 33 -10.59 -24.19 0.36
N ASP A 34 -11.00 -23.21 -0.46
CA ASP A 34 -11.06 -23.34 -1.92
C ASP A 34 -9.68 -23.15 -2.57
N GLU A 35 -8.70 -22.62 -1.83
CA GLU A 35 -7.32 -22.45 -2.31
C GLU A 35 -6.55 -23.77 -2.27
N ALA A 36 -5.68 -24.00 -3.25
CA ALA A 36 -4.84 -25.21 -3.31
C ALA A 36 -3.92 -25.36 -2.08
N LYS A 37 -3.60 -24.25 -1.41
CA LYS A 37 -2.84 -24.21 -0.17
C LYS A 37 -3.45 -23.15 0.76
N PRO A 38 -4.37 -23.55 1.67
CA PRO A 38 -4.98 -22.64 2.62
C PRO A 38 -3.92 -22.02 3.55
N SER A 39 -4.08 -20.74 3.85
CA SER A 39 -3.12 -19.92 4.59
C SER A 39 -3.77 -19.10 5.70
N MET A 40 -5.08 -18.84 5.59
CA MET A 40 -5.82 -18.04 6.54
C MET A 40 -6.57 -18.94 7.52
N HIS A 41 -6.36 -18.72 8.81
CA HIS A 41 -6.91 -19.56 9.88
C HIS A 41 -7.74 -18.72 10.85
N LYS A 42 -8.78 -19.33 11.44
CA LYS A 42 -9.58 -18.69 12.49
C LYS A 42 -8.79 -18.61 13.80
N LEU A 43 -9.05 -17.55 14.55
CA LEU A 43 -8.71 -17.47 15.98
C LEU A 43 -9.94 -17.85 16.80
N ASP A 44 -9.73 -18.43 17.97
CA ASP A 44 -10.79 -18.76 18.90
C ASP A 44 -10.68 -18.00 20.22
N LEU A 45 -11.69 -18.22 21.08
CA LEU A 45 -11.73 -17.75 22.45
C LEU A 45 -12.00 -18.94 23.37
N SER A 46 -11.02 -19.33 24.18
CA SER A 46 -11.08 -20.44 25.13
C SER A 46 -11.16 -19.97 26.58
N LEU A 47 -11.67 -20.83 27.47
CA LEU A 47 -11.62 -20.58 28.93
C LEU A 47 -10.25 -20.95 29.52
N GLU A 48 -9.53 -21.87 28.88
CA GLU A 48 -8.22 -22.34 29.30
C GLU A 48 -7.12 -21.61 28.53
N ILE A 49 -5.96 -21.41 29.18
CA ILE A 49 -4.77 -20.83 28.56
C ILE A 49 -3.93 -21.99 28.02
N ASP A 50 -3.51 -21.92 26.76
CA ASP A 50 -2.48 -22.81 26.24
C ASP A 50 -1.10 -22.14 26.44
N ASP A 51 -0.27 -22.72 27.31
CA ASP A 51 1.06 -22.20 27.62
C ASP A 51 2.05 -22.30 26.44
N ASN A 52 1.69 -23.05 25.37
CA ASN A 52 2.47 -23.12 24.14
C ASN A 52 2.14 -22.00 23.15
N GLU A 53 1.07 -21.24 23.40
CA GLU A 53 0.63 -20.15 22.55
C GLU A 53 0.94 -18.80 23.18
N ALA A 54 1.68 -17.97 22.44
CA ALA A 54 1.95 -16.61 22.84
C ALA A 54 2.03 -15.68 21.64
N PHE A 55 1.57 -14.45 21.83
CA PHE A 55 1.65 -13.38 20.85
C PHE A 55 2.87 -12.52 21.15
N SER A 56 3.67 -12.21 20.13
CA SER A 56 4.73 -11.22 20.25
C SER A 56 4.19 -9.84 19.88
N ILE A 57 4.45 -8.85 20.74
CA ILE A 57 4.20 -7.45 20.39
C ILE A 57 5.46 -6.91 19.73
N LEU A 58 5.40 -6.76 18.40
CA LEU A 58 6.47 -6.18 17.61
C LEU A 58 6.23 -4.68 17.42
N SER A 59 7.25 -3.88 17.73
CA SER A 59 7.21 -2.45 17.40
C SER A 59 7.46 -2.24 15.92
N VAL A 60 6.64 -1.40 15.32
CA VAL A 60 6.84 -0.87 13.97
C VAL A 60 7.55 0.47 14.06
N SER A 61 8.50 0.73 13.15
CA SER A 61 9.21 2.01 13.13
C SER A 61 8.29 3.15 12.67
N LYS A 62 8.57 4.39 13.10
CA LYS A 62 7.80 5.55 12.65
C LYS A 62 7.92 5.76 11.13
N ASP A 63 9.07 5.44 10.56
CA ASP A 63 9.32 5.64 9.12
C ASP A 63 8.56 4.63 8.27
N GLU A 64 8.36 3.41 8.76
CA GLU A 64 7.50 2.41 8.10
C GLU A 64 6.03 2.85 8.12
N VAL A 65 5.53 3.36 9.25
CA VAL A 65 4.17 3.92 9.33
C VAL A 65 4.00 5.10 8.38
N ARG A 66 4.96 6.05 8.37
CA ARG A 66 4.94 7.20 7.44
C ARG A 66 4.97 6.75 5.98
N SER A 67 5.75 5.73 5.66
CA SER A 67 5.82 5.16 4.30
C SER A 67 4.48 4.58 3.90
N LEU A 68 3.81 3.85 4.80
CA LEU A 68 2.47 3.31 4.57
C LEU A 68 1.44 4.43 4.36
N ASP A 69 1.43 5.45 5.22
CA ASP A 69 0.53 6.61 5.11
C ASP A 69 0.73 7.33 3.76
N PHE A 70 1.98 7.60 3.38
CA PHE A 70 2.31 8.22 2.10
C PHE A 70 1.78 7.42 0.90
N VAL A 71 1.95 6.10 0.92
CA VAL A 71 1.50 5.23 -0.17
C VAL A 71 -0.03 5.20 -0.25
N ASN A 72 -0.74 5.18 0.88
CA ASN A 72 -2.19 5.25 0.94
C ASN A 72 -2.73 6.60 0.43
N ASP A 73 -2.08 7.71 0.80
CA ASP A 73 -2.42 9.04 0.28
C ASP A 73 -2.24 9.10 -1.25
N CYS A 74 -1.18 8.49 -1.78
CA CYS A 74 -0.95 8.38 -3.22
C CYS A 74 -2.01 7.51 -3.89
N HIS A 75 -2.39 6.38 -3.29
CA HIS A 75 -3.48 5.52 -3.78
C HIS A 75 -4.79 6.33 -3.91
N ASP A 76 -5.17 7.07 -2.88
CA ASP A 76 -6.40 7.86 -2.87
C ASP A 76 -6.34 9.04 -3.85
N ALA A 77 -5.18 9.68 -3.99
CA ALA A 77 -4.98 10.73 -4.97
C ALA A 77 -5.06 10.21 -6.41
N LEU A 78 -4.46 9.04 -6.69
CA LEU A 78 -4.57 8.37 -8.00
C LEU A 78 -6.01 7.92 -8.30
N ASN A 79 -6.74 7.45 -7.29
CA ASN A 79 -8.16 7.14 -7.41
C ASN A 79 -8.99 8.35 -7.83
N LYS A 80 -8.74 9.52 -7.24
CA LYS A 80 -9.39 10.78 -7.64
C LYS A 80 -9.05 11.16 -9.08
N ILE A 81 -7.79 11.04 -9.48
CA ILE A 81 -7.35 11.31 -10.86
C ILE A 81 -8.00 10.33 -11.84
N MET A 82 -8.08 9.05 -11.48
CA MET A 82 -8.76 8.05 -12.30
C MET A 82 -10.24 8.38 -12.50
N ASN A 83 -10.94 8.86 -11.47
CA ASN A 83 -12.32 9.30 -11.61
C ASN A 83 -12.45 10.54 -12.50
N ASN A 84 -11.52 11.49 -12.39
CA ASN A 84 -11.46 12.66 -13.25
C ASN A 84 -11.27 12.27 -14.73
N VAL A 85 -10.31 11.39 -15.02
CA VAL A 85 -10.10 10.84 -16.37
C VAL A 85 -11.36 10.13 -16.87
N LYS A 86 -12.03 9.34 -16.03
CA LYS A 86 -13.27 8.64 -16.40
C LYS A 86 -14.43 9.57 -16.76
N ASN A 87 -14.44 10.79 -16.22
CA ASN A 87 -15.45 11.79 -16.48
C ASN A 87 -15.05 12.81 -17.57
N ASN A 88 -13.95 12.56 -18.30
CA ASN A 88 -13.35 13.51 -19.25
C ASN A 88 -12.97 14.87 -18.63
N ASP A 89 -12.66 14.90 -17.33
CA ASP A 89 -12.25 16.10 -16.59
C ASP A 89 -10.75 16.04 -16.28
N PHE A 90 -9.90 16.18 -17.31
CA PHE A 90 -8.45 16.06 -17.18
C PHE A 90 -7.69 17.33 -17.61
N PRO A 91 -7.93 18.48 -16.96
CA PRO A 91 -7.25 19.74 -17.28
C PRO A 91 -5.77 19.71 -16.91
N VAL A 92 -5.02 20.70 -17.41
CA VAL A 92 -3.57 20.86 -17.18
C VAL A 92 -3.20 20.85 -15.70
N SER A 93 -4.06 21.34 -14.80
CA SER A 93 -3.85 21.30 -13.36
C SER A 93 -3.81 19.87 -12.81
N VAL A 94 -4.75 19.01 -13.24
CA VAL A 94 -4.81 17.59 -12.85
C VAL A 94 -3.64 16.83 -13.47
N GLN A 95 -3.28 17.12 -14.72
CA GLN A 95 -2.08 16.56 -15.37
C GLN A 95 -0.79 16.87 -14.59
N LYS A 96 -0.59 18.14 -14.19
CA LYS A 96 0.56 18.54 -13.38
C LYS A 96 0.57 17.87 -12.01
N PHE A 97 -0.60 17.73 -11.39
CA PHE A 97 -0.74 17.05 -10.11
C PHE A 97 -0.43 15.54 -10.22
N PHE A 98 -0.91 14.88 -11.28
CA PHE A 98 -0.57 13.49 -11.58
C PHE A 98 0.93 13.29 -11.78
N LEU A 99 1.57 14.12 -12.61
CA LEU A 99 3.02 14.06 -12.82
C LEU A 99 3.80 14.25 -11.52
N ARG A 100 3.34 15.15 -10.64
CA ARG A 100 3.93 15.33 -9.32
C ARG A 100 3.86 14.04 -8.50
N ILE A 101 2.70 13.39 -8.42
CA ILE A 101 2.54 12.12 -7.69
C ILE A 101 3.47 11.04 -8.24
N ILE A 102 3.53 10.87 -9.57
CA ILE A 102 4.42 9.88 -10.19
C ILE A 102 5.88 10.17 -9.83
N ASN A 103 6.30 11.44 -9.84
CA ASN A 103 7.65 11.81 -9.45
C ASN A 103 7.95 11.52 -7.96
N GLU A 104 7.01 11.84 -7.06
CA GLU A 104 7.14 11.51 -5.63
C GLU A 104 7.22 9.99 -5.40
N LEU A 105 6.43 9.19 -6.14
CA LEU A 105 6.49 7.72 -6.07
C LEU A 105 7.83 7.17 -6.53
N ILE A 106 8.42 7.72 -7.61
CA ILE A 106 9.75 7.32 -8.07
C ILE A 106 10.80 7.65 -7.00
N ARG A 107 10.76 8.88 -6.46
CA ARG A 107 11.67 9.33 -5.39
C ARG A 107 11.53 8.46 -4.14
N PHE A 108 10.30 8.11 -3.76
CA PHE A 108 10.01 7.21 -2.66
C PHE A 108 10.69 5.86 -2.87
N VAL A 109 10.58 5.23 -4.04
CA VAL A 109 11.20 3.90 -4.25
C VAL A 109 12.74 3.93 -4.16
N VAL A 110 13.38 5.09 -4.38
CA VAL A 110 14.84 5.26 -4.32
C VAL A 110 15.34 6.03 -3.08
N HIS A 111 14.50 6.23 -2.05
CA HIS A 111 14.85 6.93 -0.80
C HIS A 111 15.30 8.39 -0.98
N LEU A 112 14.62 9.15 -1.85
CA LEU A 112 14.92 10.56 -2.13
C LEU A 112 13.80 11.53 -1.74
N GLU A 113 12.79 11.09 -0.99
CA GLU A 113 11.67 11.93 -0.53
C GLU A 113 12.14 13.18 0.25
N ASP A 114 13.10 13.05 1.15
CA ASP A 114 13.62 14.17 1.96
C ASP A 114 14.78 14.92 1.30
N SER A 115 15.22 14.48 0.13
CA SER A 115 16.36 15.08 -0.56
C SER A 115 15.97 16.39 -1.22
N SER A 116 16.73 17.46 -0.98
CA SER A 116 16.58 18.70 -1.76
C SER A 116 17.08 18.55 -3.20
N SER A 117 17.70 17.41 -3.53
CA SER A 117 18.16 17.08 -4.88
C SER A 117 16.98 17.07 -5.86
N LYS A 118 17.13 17.84 -6.94
CA LYS A 118 16.22 17.86 -8.08
C LYS A 118 16.75 16.97 -9.19
N GLU A 119 17.23 15.80 -8.81
CA GLU A 119 17.74 14.85 -9.78
C GLU A 119 16.68 14.55 -10.86
N PRO A 120 17.06 14.60 -12.14
CA PRO A 120 16.16 14.23 -13.21
C PRO A 120 15.69 12.78 -13.05
N VAL A 121 14.44 12.51 -13.46
CA VAL A 121 13.85 11.16 -13.43
C VAL A 121 14.75 10.13 -14.11
N GLN A 122 15.42 10.51 -15.20
CA GLN A 122 16.33 9.67 -15.98
C GLN A 122 17.55 9.18 -15.18
N GLU A 123 17.99 9.94 -14.17
CA GLU A 123 19.08 9.50 -13.29
C GLU A 123 18.53 8.67 -12.14
N MET A 124 17.37 9.03 -11.58
CA MET A 124 16.73 8.27 -10.50
C MET A 124 16.42 6.83 -10.89
N ILE A 125 15.99 6.56 -12.13
CA ILE A 125 15.69 5.20 -12.60
C ILE A 125 16.93 4.27 -12.61
N LYS A 126 18.14 4.81 -12.57
CA LYS A 126 19.40 4.03 -12.50
C LYS A 126 19.79 3.68 -11.07
N MET A 127 19.13 4.28 -10.08
CA MET A 127 19.46 4.10 -8.66
C MET A 127 18.97 2.77 -8.11
N LYS A 128 19.56 2.36 -6.99
CA LYS A 128 19.12 1.18 -6.26
C LYS A 128 17.74 1.44 -5.67
N THR A 129 16.80 0.57 -5.99
CA THR A 129 15.44 0.61 -5.47
C THR A 129 15.32 -0.20 -4.18
N ASP A 130 14.34 0.18 -3.36
CA ASP A 130 14.02 -0.51 -2.11
C ASP A 130 12.88 -1.53 -2.28
N ARG A 131 13.09 -2.75 -1.77
CA ARG A 131 12.15 -3.86 -1.94
C ARG A 131 10.88 -3.71 -1.10
N ASP A 132 11.00 -3.21 0.13
CA ASP A 132 9.85 -3.05 1.02
C ASP A 132 8.96 -1.91 0.52
N ARG A 133 9.55 -0.83 0.00
CA ARG A 133 8.80 0.25 -0.67
C ARG A 133 8.11 -0.19 -1.95
N GLN A 134 8.77 -1.00 -2.78
CA GLN A 134 8.13 -1.62 -3.95
C GLN A 134 6.96 -2.52 -3.53
N LYS A 135 7.13 -3.29 -2.46
CA LYS A 135 6.08 -4.14 -1.89
C LYS A 135 4.90 -3.29 -1.44
N LEU A 136 5.12 -2.17 -0.74
CA LEU A 136 4.07 -1.23 -0.35
C LEU A 136 3.29 -0.70 -1.57
N LEU A 137 3.96 -0.26 -2.64
CA LEU A 137 3.27 0.22 -3.84
C LEU A 137 2.35 -0.83 -4.47
N ARG A 138 2.73 -2.11 -4.40
CA ARG A 138 1.92 -3.22 -4.89
C ARG A 138 0.76 -3.53 -3.94
N GLU A 139 1.04 -3.70 -2.66
CA GLU A 139 0.05 -4.15 -1.67
C GLU A 139 -1.02 -3.11 -1.37
N GLN A 140 -0.70 -1.83 -1.49
CA GLN A 140 -1.66 -0.74 -1.35
C GLN A 140 -2.31 -0.33 -2.69
N GLY A 141 -2.18 -1.14 -3.76
CA GLY A 141 -2.90 -0.92 -5.02
C GLY A 141 -2.45 0.28 -5.87
N VAL A 142 -1.33 0.92 -5.55
CA VAL A 142 -0.81 2.07 -6.32
C VAL A 142 -0.46 1.67 -7.76
N LEU A 143 0.21 0.52 -7.92
CA LEU A 143 0.58 0.03 -9.26
C LEU A 143 -0.64 -0.30 -10.12
N ASP A 144 -1.69 -0.86 -9.52
CA ASP A 144 -2.93 -1.19 -10.23
C ASP A 144 -3.61 0.06 -10.78
N HIS A 145 -3.62 1.17 -10.03
CA HIS A 145 -4.10 2.45 -10.54
C HIS A 145 -3.26 3.00 -11.68
N ILE A 146 -1.93 2.92 -11.57
CA ILE A 146 -1.04 3.40 -12.63
C ILE A 146 -1.29 2.62 -13.93
N PHE A 147 -1.34 1.28 -13.87
CA PHE A 147 -1.61 0.46 -15.04
C PHE A 147 -3.01 0.66 -15.61
N THR A 148 -4.01 0.84 -14.74
CA THR A 148 -5.37 1.14 -15.18
C THR A 148 -5.47 2.50 -15.87
N LEU A 149 -4.80 3.53 -15.35
CA LEU A 149 -4.71 4.85 -15.98
C LEU A 149 -4.04 4.79 -17.35
N LEU A 150 -2.92 4.05 -17.47
CA LEU A 150 -2.27 3.82 -18.76
C LEU A 150 -3.24 3.16 -19.75
N LYS A 151 -3.94 2.11 -19.32
CA LYS A 151 -4.91 1.40 -20.16
C LYS A 151 -6.05 2.31 -20.64
N ILE A 152 -6.69 3.04 -19.73
CA ILE A 152 -7.79 3.95 -20.09
C ILE A 152 -7.32 5.03 -21.06
N THR A 153 -6.07 5.50 -20.94
CA THR A 153 -5.52 6.56 -21.79
C THR A 153 -5.41 6.12 -23.26
N PHE A 154 -4.99 4.89 -23.51
CA PHE A 154 -4.71 4.37 -24.87
C PHE A 154 -5.84 3.53 -25.46
N ASP A 155 -6.49 2.69 -24.65
CA ASP A 155 -7.53 1.77 -25.12
C ASP A 155 -8.93 2.38 -24.97
N GLY A 156 -9.06 3.39 -24.11
CA GLY A 156 -10.36 3.86 -23.66
C GLY A 156 -11.10 2.80 -22.85
N THR A 157 -12.41 2.95 -22.75
CA THR A 157 -13.36 1.98 -22.20
C THR A 157 -14.65 2.05 -23.01
N ASP A 158 -15.62 1.18 -22.74
CA ASP A 158 -16.96 1.24 -23.37
C ASP A 158 -17.64 2.62 -23.26
N LYS A 159 -17.23 3.44 -22.27
CA LYS A 159 -17.81 4.75 -21.97
C LYS A 159 -16.89 5.93 -22.31
N ILE A 160 -15.60 5.70 -22.51
CA ILE A 160 -14.58 6.75 -22.61
C ILE A 160 -13.72 6.44 -23.83
N LYS A 161 -13.66 7.35 -24.79
CA LYS A 161 -12.73 7.20 -25.92
C LYS A 161 -11.28 7.34 -25.44
N PRO A 162 -10.31 6.69 -26.10
CA PRO A 162 -8.90 6.95 -25.85
C PRO A 162 -8.60 8.45 -25.82
N LEU A 163 -7.79 8.87 -24.85
CA LEU A 163 -7.35 10.26 -24.72
C LEU A 163 -6.35 10.63 -25.80
N THR A 164 -5.52 9.67 -26.21
CA THR A 164 -4.54 9.83 -27.29
C THR A 164 -4.18 8.46 -27.86
N THR A 165 -3.52 8.45 -29.02
CA THR A 165 -2.95 7.25 -29.62
C THR A 165 -1.42 7.26 -29.53
N PHE A 166 -0.80 6.10 -29.70
CA PHE A 166 0.67 6.01 -29.79
C PHE A 166 1.23 6.82 -30.97
N GLU A 167 0.48 6.93 -32.06
CA GLU A 167 0.86 7.69 -33.26
C GLU A 167 0.88 9.20 -32.98
N GLU A 168 -0.13 9.70 -32.27
CA GLU A 168 -0.20 11.10 -31.86
C GLU A 168 0.92 11.48 -30.89
N LEU A 169 1.30 10.58 -29.97
CA LEU A 169 2.43 10.80 -29.06
C LEU A 169 3.79 10.80 -29.74
N ALA A 170 3.92 10.10 -30.88
CA ALA A 170 5.17 10.03 -31.63
C ALA A 170 5.41 11.29 -32.47
N LEU A 171 4.41 12.15 -32.64
CA LEU A 171 4.57 13.43 -33.30
C LEU A 171 5.43 14.36 -32.43
N PRO A 172 6.36 15.13 -33.02
CA PRO A 172 7.13 16.10 -32.26
C PRO A 172 6.18 17.09 -31.60
N THR A 173 6.27 17.23 -30.28
CA THR A 173 5.60 18.31 -29.54
C THR A 173 6.15 19.64 -30.06
N ASN A 174 5.30 20.42 -30.76
CA ASN A 174 5.57 21.81 -31.12
C ASN A 174 5.75 22.69 -29.88
#